data_AF-A0A354CTR0-F1
#
_entry.id   AF-A0A354CTR0-F1
#
_cell.length_a   1.000
_cell.length_b   1.000
_cell.length_c   1.000
_cell.angle_alpha   90.00
_cell.angle_beta   90.00
_cell.angle_gamma   90.00
#
_symmetry.space_group_name_H-M   'P 1'
#
loop_
_entity.id
_entity.type
_entity.pdbx_description
1 polymer ?
#
loop_
_entity_poly.entity_id
_entity_poly.type
_entity_poly.pdbx_seq_one_letter_code
_entity_poly.pdbx_strand_id
1 'polypeptide(L)'
;MPLRIVRNDITKIKCDAIVNAANSGLLGGGGVDGTIHRAAGKGLKLECMKLGGCKVGQAKITGGYNLPCKFVIHTVGPIWSDGNHGEKEMLESCYRESLLLASEYRCESIAFPLISSGAYGYPKAQALKTAVDTIGAFLLEHDMTVYIAVFDKESFQIGERLFSDIAQYIDQNYVDTHTKRRFEAPRAIRSKQMLCEDEPFPAAEMLASYETSAKAAALSLDEALKQIDESFSQMLLRKIDEKGIKDSECYKKANIDRKLFSKIRSDIHYRPSKATAIAFAIALELSLDETREMLMKAGFALSHSSRFDIIIEYFITKGNYNIFEINEALFAFDQSLLGS
;
A
#
# COMPACT_ATOMS: atom_id res chain seq x y z
N MET A 1 -8.61 9.43 0.86
CA MET A 1 -7.68 9.52 -0.28
C MET A 1 -6.33 8.96 0.16
N PRO A 2 -5.65 8.20 -0.70
CA PRO A 2 -4.50 7.41 -0.25
C PRO A 2 -3.17 8.17 -0.33
N LEU A 3 -2.26 7.84 0.58
CA LEU A 3 -0.84 7.98 0.41
C LEU A 3 -0.32 6.79 -0.42
N ARG A 4 0.41 7.08 -1.50
CA ARG A 4 0.92 6.08 -2.45
C ARG A 4 2.42 6.21 -2.62
N ILE A 5 3.16 5.15 -2.36
CA ILE A 5 4.57 5.05 -2.74
C ILE A 5 4.63 4.60 -4.19
N VAL A 6 5.35 5.35 -5.03
CA VAL A 6 5.46 5.07 -6.47
C VAL A 6 6.90 5.10 -6.91
N ARG A 7 7.29 4.12 -7.73
CA ARG A 7 8.58 4.12 -8.41
C ARG A 7 8.46 4.88 -9.72
N ASN A 8 8.77 6.16 -9.71
CA ASN A 8 8.62 6.99 -10.90
C ASN A 8 9.55 8.21 -10.88
N ASP A 9 9.82 8.77 -12.05
CA ASP A 9 10.39 10.11 -12.17
C ASP A 9 9.30 11.13 -11.78
N ILE A 10 9.55 11.90 -10.72
CA ILE A 10 8.61 12.89 -10.20
C ILE A 10 8.18 13.91 -11.26
N THR A 11 9.04 14.20 -12.25
CA THR A 11 8.72 15.14 -13.34
C THR A 11 7.72 14.59 -14.35
N LYS A 12 7.38 13.30 -14.26
CA LYS A 12 6.42 12.61 -15.13
C LYS A 12 5.09 12.31 -14.44
N ILE A 13 5.01 12.53 -13.13
CA ILE A 13 3.78 12.29 -12.36
C ILE A 13 2.76 13.38 -12.72
N LYS A 14 1.56 12.95 -13.13
CA LYS A 14 0.42 13.84 -13.38
C LYS A 14 -0.31 14.07 -12.05
N CYS A 15 -0.10 15.24 -11.45
CA CYS A 15 -0.75 15.68 -10.21
C CYS A 15 -0.82 17.21 -10.18
N ASP A 16 -1.51 17.80 -9.21
CA ASP A 16 -1.66 19.26 -9.14
C ASP A 16 -0.36 19.96 -8.75
N ALA A 17 0.36 19.43 -7.76
CA ALA A 17 1.65 19.95 -7.32
C ALA A 17 2.72 18.86 -7.26
N ILE A 18 3.97 19.22 -7.60
CA ILE A 18 5.14 18.39 -7.25
C ILE A 18 6.01 19.17 -6.27
N VAL A 19 6.70 18.45 -5.39
CA VAL A 19 7.63 19.05 -4.43
C VAL A 19 9.06 18.93 -4.96
N ASN A 20 9.79 20.03 -4.85
CA ASN A 20 11.21 20.11 -5.15
C ASN A 20 11.99 20.13 -3.83
N ALA A 21 12.89 19.16 -3.64
CA ALA A 21 13.89 19.19 -2.58
C ALA A 21 15.04 20.14 -2.98
N ALA A 22 14.86 21.42 -2.66
CA ALA A 22 15.72 22.50 -3.09
C ALA A 22 16.82 22.83 -2.07
N ASN A 23 17.77 23.67 -2.50
CA ASN A 23 18.69 24.37 -1.61
C ASN A 23 18.16 25.78 -1.28
N SER A 24 18.73 26.43 -0.25
CA SER A 24 18.26 27.73 0.25
C SER A 24 18.25 28.86 -0.79
N GLY A 25 19.00 28.73 -1.88
CA GLY A 25 18.99 29.70 -2.97
C GLY A 25 17.76 29.61 -3.88
N LEU A 26 17.09 28.45 -3.97
CA LEU A 26 16.01 28.15 -4.93
C LEU A 26 16.39 28.31 -6.42
N LEU A 27 17.69 28.43 -6.76
CA LEU A 27 18.14 28.73 -8.14
C LEU A 27 18.50 27.48 -8.96
N GLY A 28 18.04 26.31 -8.51
CA GLY A 28 18.39 25.00 -9.04
C GLY A 28 19.68 24.42 -8.45
N GLY A 29 20.02 23.20 -8.90
CA GLY A 29 21.15 22.43 -8.40
C GLY A 29 21.30 21.09 -9.11
N GLY A 30 21.83 20.10 -8.39
CA GLY A 30 21.90 18.69 -8.82
C GLY A 30 20.65 17.88 -8.42
N GLY A 31 20.70 16.56 -8.59
CA GLY A 31 19.65 15.65 -8.12
C GLY A 31 18.25 15.97 -8.67
N VAL A 32 17.23 15.81 -7.81
CA VAL A 32 15.83 16.08 -8.17
C VAL A 32 15.59 17.56 -8.54
N ASP A 33 16.25 18.49 -7.85
CA ASP A 33 16.16 19.93 -8.11
C ASP A 33 16.60 20.28 -9.53
N GLY A 34 17.77 19.77 -9.94
CA GLY A 34 18.25 19.91 -11.32
C GLY A 34 17.31 19.26 -12.34
N THR A 35 16.74 18.10 -12.04
CA THR A 35 15.80 17.40 -12.94
C THR A 35 14.50 18.20 -13.12
N ILE A 36 13.94 18.72 -12.03
CA ILE A 36 12.75 19.56 -12.05
C ILE A 36 13.00 20.84 -12.86
N HIS A 37 14.10 21.55 -12.61
CA HIS A 37 14.43 22.77 -13.36
C HIS A 37 14.65 22.51 -14.87
N ARG A 38 15.30 21.39 -15.23
CA ARG A 38 15.46 21.02 -16.65
C ARG A 38 14.12 20.72 -17.31
N ALA A 39 13.24 19.99 -16.63
CA ALA A 39 11.93 19.61 -17.16
C ALA A 39 10.96 20.79 -17.26
N ALA A 40 10.93 21.67 -16.26
CA ALA A 40 10.06 22.86 -16.22
C ALA A 40 10.49 23.95 -17.21
N GLY A 41 11.79 24.01 -17.55
CA GLY A 41 12.36 25.02 -18.42
C GLY A 41 12.77 26.32 -17.70
N LYS A 42 13.26 27.30 -18.47
CA LYS A 42 13.86 28.53 -17.92
C LYS A 42 12.90 29.40 -17.10
N GLY A 43 11.59 29.31 -17.36
CA GLY A 43 10.56 30.07 -16.66
C GLY A 43 10.59 29.84 -15.14
N LEU A 44 10.74 28.58 -14.71
CA LEU A 44 10.81 28.23 -13.30
C LEU A 44 11.93 28.96 -12.56
N LYS A 45 13.13 28.99 -13.15
CA LYS A 45 14.28 29.67 -12.54
C LYS A 45 14.06 31.18 -12.42
N LEU A 46 13.41 31.80 -13.41
CA LEU A 46 13.12 33.24 -13.40
C LEU A 46 12.11 33.62 -12.31
N GLU A 47 11.13 32.75 -12.03
CA GLU A 47 10.20 32.96 -10.93
C GLU A 47 10.87 32.73 -9.58
N CYS A 48 11.68 31.68 -9.43
CA CYS A 48 12.43 31.44 -8.20
C CYS A 48 13.32 32.62 -7.79
N MET A 49 13.92 33.33 -8.76
CA MET A 49 14.72 34.53 -8.48
C MET A 49 13.93 35.64 -7.78
N LYS A 50 12.61 35.71 -8.00
CA LYS A 50 11.72 36.70 -7.37
C LYS A 50 11.34 36.32 -5.93
N LEU A 51 11.57 35.07 -5.52
CA LEU A 51 11.17 34.56 -4.21
C LEU A 51 12.16 34.93 -3.09
N GLY A 52 13.41 35.30 -3.41
CA GLY A 52 14.41 35.66 -2.41
C GLY A 52 14.91 34.49 -1.55
N GLY A 53 15.02 33.29 -2.12
CA GLY A 53 15.50 32.09 -1.42
C GLY A 53 14.45 31.46 -0.49
N CYS A 54 14.85 30.44 0.29
CA CYS A 54 13.99 29.76 1.27
C CYS A 54 14.81 29.26 2.46
N LYS A 55 14.25 29.32 3.67
CA LYS A 55 14.91 28.79 4.87
C LYS A 55 14.68 27.28 4.97
N VAL A 56 15.58 26.60 5.69
CA VAL A 56 15.41 25.18 6.03
C VAL A 56 14.09 24.96 6.77
N GLY A 57 13.37 23.90 6.43
CA GLY A 57 12.06 23.58 7.00
C GLY A 57 10.88 24.37 6.42
N GLN A 58 11.14 25.36 5.57
CA GLN A 58 10.10 26.17 4.93
C GLN A 58 9.89 25.78 3.46
N ALA A 59 8.73 26.14 2.93
CA ALA A 59 8.35 25.92 1.54
C ALA A 59 7.88 27.20 0.84
N LYS A 60 8.06 27.25 -0.49
CA LYS A 60 7.54 28.32 -1.38
C LYS A 60 6.98 27.70 -2.65
N ILE A 61 6.01 28.36 -3.28
CA ILE A 61 5.31 27.84 -4.45
C ILE A 61 5.58 28.68 -5.70
N THR A 62 5.62 28.02 -6.85
CA THR A 62 5.75 28.61 -8.19
C THR A 62 4.84 27.88 -9.19
N GLY A 63 4.74 28.40 -10.42
CA GLY A 63 4.08 27.69 -11.51
C GLY A 63 4.81 26.41 -11.94
N GLY A 64 4.07 25.45 -12.50
CA GLY A 64 4.60 24.18 -13.05
C GLY A 64 5.36 24.31 -14.38
N TYR A 65 5.09 25.37 -15.15
CA TYR A 65 5.64 25.58 -16.50
C TYR A 65 5.44 24.37 -17.42
N ASN A 66 6.53 23.79 -17.95
CA ASN A 66 6.48 22.66 -18.88
C ASN A 66 6.21 21.30 -18.18
N LEU A 67 6.10 21.28 -16.84
CA LEU A 67 5.79 20.06 -16.10
C LEU A 67 4.31 19.68 -16.23
N PRO A 68 3.95 18.39 -16.10
CA PRO A 68 2.56 17.92 -16.08
C PRO A 68 1.87 18.18 -14.72
N CYS A 69 2.13 19.34 -14.11
CA CYS A 69 1.52 19.80 -12.86
C CYS A 69 1.22 21.31 -12.93
N LYS A 70 0.33 21.79 -12.06
CA LYS A 70 -0.01 23.21 -11.96
C LYS A 70 1.07 23.99 -11.22
N PHE A 71 1.65 23.39 -10.19
CA PHE A 71 2.58 24.06 -9.28
C PHE A 71 3.83 23.23 -8.98
N VAL A 72 4.92 23.93 -8.67
CA VAL A 72 6.10 23.36 -7.98
C VAL A 72 6.20 23.98 -6.60
N ILE A 73 6.23 23.14 -5.57
CA ILE A 73 6.46 23.57 -4.19
C ILE A 73 7.91 23.27 -3.83
N HIS A 74 8.69 24.31 -3.62
CA HIS A 74 10.10 24.23 -3.29
C HIS A 74 10.27 24.26 -1.77
N THR A 75 10.80 23.19 -1.20
CA THR A 75 11.11 23.11 0.24
C THR A 75 12.59 22.82 0.44
N VAL A 76 13.15 23.34 1.53
CA VAL A 76 14.57 23.17 1.85
C VAL A 76 14.72 22.21 3.01
N GLY A 77 15.13 20.99 2.71
CA GLY A 77 15.39 19.97 3.72
C GLY A 77 16.63 20.25 4.58
N PRO A 78 16.74 19.66 5.77
CA PRO A 78 17.95 19.73 6.59
C PRO A 78 19.08 18.89 5.98
N ILE A 79 20.32 19.33 6.18
CA ILE A 79 21.51 18.50 5.97
C ILE A 79 21.65 17.60 7.20
N TRP A 80 21.81 16.30 6.97
CA TRP A 80 21.98 15.33 8.06
C TRP A 80 23.37 15.42 8.67
N SER A 81 23.43 15.43 10.00
CA SER A 81 24.68 15.30 10.76
C SER A 81 24.65 14.03 11.60
N ASP A 82 23.90 14.04 12.70
CA ASP A 82 23.81 12.94 13.66
C ASP A 82 22.37 12.75 14.20
N GLY A 83 21.43 13.60 13.82
CA GLY A 83 20.03 13.55 14.26
C GLY A 83 19.74 14.29 15.56
N ASN A 84 20.73 14.94 16.18
CA ASN A 84 20.59 15.62 17.47
C ASN A 84 20.46 17.15 17.39
N HIS A 85 20.31 17.70 16.18
CA HIS A 85 20.32 19.14 15.90
C HIS A 85 18.97 19.65 15.38
N GLY A 86 17.90 18.89 15.60
CA GLY A 86 16.56 19.23 15.15
C GLY A 86 16.28 18.82 13.68
N GLU A 87 17.13 17.97 13.08
CA GLU A 87 16.97 17.56 11.69
C GLU A 87 15.63 16.88 11.45
N LYS A 88 15.13 16.11 12.41
CA LYS A 88 13.82 15.47 12.31
C LYS A 88 12.70 16.50 12.21
N GLU A 89 12.66 17.46 13.13
CA GLU A 89 11.64 18.52 13.19
C GLU A 89 11.67 19.40 11.94
N MET A 90 12.86 19.70 11.43
CA MET A 90 13.02 20.44 10.17
C MET A 90 12.52 19.64 8.96
N LEU A 91 12.77 18.33 8.93
CA LEU A 91 12.26 17.47 7.86
C LEU A 91 10.73 17.32 7.93
N GLU A 92 10.17 17.14 9.13
CA GLU A 92 8.72 17.15 9.35
C GLU A 92 8.10 18.47 8.88
N SER A 93 8.74 19.60 9.19
CA SER A 93 8.31 20.94 8.74
C SER A 93 8.27 21.03 7.21
N CYS A 94 9.25 20.48 6.49
CA CYS A 94 9.24 20.47 5.02
C CYS A 94 8.00 19.81 4.43
N TYR A 95 7.62 18.64 4.95
CA TYR A 95 6.42 17.93 4.51
C TYR A 95 5.15 18.73 4.88
N ARG A 96 5.07 19.21 6.13
CA ARG A 96 3.92 19.95 6.65
C ARG A 96 3.66 21.24 5.87
N GLU A 97 4.66 22.10 5.70
CA GLU A 97 4.55 23.37 4.98
C GLU A 97 4.19 23.15 3.51
N SER A 98 4.74 22.10 2.89
CA SER A 98 4.41 21.75 1.50
C SER A 98 2.95 21.29 1.36
N LEU A 99 2.45 20.47 2.29
CA LEU A 99 1.07 20.00 2.30
C LEU A 99 0.09 21.16 2.56
N LEU A 100 0.42 22.06 3.48
CA LEU A 100 -0.37 23.25 3.78
C LEU A 100 -0.47 24.18 2.57
N LEU A 101 0.64 24.47 1.89
CA LEU A 101 0.64 25.26 0.66
C LEU A 101 -0.21 24.60 -0.44
N ALA A 102 -0.09 23.29 -0.63
CA ALA A 102 -0.90 22.58 -1.61
C ALA A 102 -2.41 22.68 -1.28
N SER A 103 -2.76 22.56 -0.01
CA SER A 103 -4.14 22.73 0.48
C SER A 103 -4.66 24.16 0.24
N GLU A 104 -3.85 25.18 0.58
CA GLU A 104 -4.17 26.60 0.37
C GLU A 104 -4.45 26.91 -1.11
N TYR A 105 -3.66 26.30 -2.01
CA TYR A 105 -3.81 26.42 -3.46
C TYR A 105 -4.81 25.43 -4.06
N ARG A 106 -5.60 24.75 -3.22
CA ARG A 106 -6.67 23.80 -3.61
C ARG A 106 -6.18 22.68 -4.53
N CYS A 107 -4.98 22.17 -4.28
CA CYS A 107 -4.49 20.97 -4.93
C CYS A 107 -5.20 19.74 -4.36
N GLU A 108 -5.72 18.88 -5.24
CA GLU A 108 -6.29 17.58 -4.87
C GLU A 108 -5.22 16.50 -4.79
N SER A 109 -4.07 16.73 -5.44
CA SER A 109 -2.96 15.78 -5.50
C SER A 109 -1.57 16.43 -5.44
N ILE A 110 -0.67 15.81 -4.70
CA ILE A 110 0.72 16.27 -4.54
C ILE A 110 1.71 15.10 -4.60
N ALA A 111 2.86 15.29 -5.24
CA ALA A 111 3.94 14.32 -5.26
C ALA A 111 5.20 14.85 -4.56
N PHE A 112 5.75 14.05 -3.65
CA PHE A 112 6.98 14.31 -2.92
C PHE A 112 8.12 13.42 -3.44
N PRO A 113 9.35 13.95 -3.56
CA PRO A 113 10.54 13.11 -3.51
C PRO A 113 10.81 12.72 -2.04
N LEU A 114 11.73 11.78 -1.82
CA LEU A 114 12.21 11.51 -0.46
C LEU A 114 13.20 12.61 -0.03
N ILE A 115 12.69 13.67 0.61
CA ILE A 115 13.44 14.90 0.94
C ILE A 115 14.67 14.56 1.81
N SER A 116 15.79 15.24 1.55
CA SER A 116 17.09 15.10 2.23
C SER A 116 17.81 13.74 2.13
N SER A 117 17.18 12.70 1.57
CA SER A 117 17.75 11.34 1.48
C SER A 117 18.80 11.12 0.36
N GLY A 118 19.07 12.17 -0.42
CA GLY A 118 20.11 12.18 -1.46
C GLY A 118 21.39 12.84 -0.97
N ALA A 119 21.80 13.93 -1.63
CA ALA A 119 23.04 14.64 -1.33
C ALA A 119 23.13 15.22 0.09
N TYR A 120 22.00 15.39 0.78
CA TYR A 120 21.96 15.87 2.18
C TYR A 120 22.14 14.75 3.21
N GLY A 121 22.26 13.49 2.77
CA GLY A 121 22.75 12.38 3.59
C GLY A 121 21.79 11.86 4.66
N TYR A 122 20.53 12.30 4.68
CA TYR A 122 19.55 11.84 5.67
C TYR A 122 19.32 10.33 5.51
N PRO A 123 19.43 9.51 6.58
CA PRO A 123 19.22 8.07 6.50
C PRO A 123 17.86 7.76 5.89
N LYS A 124 17.85 7.01 4.78
CA LYS A 124 16.65 6.83 3.95
C LYS A 124 15.47 6.26 4.72
N ALA A 125 15.71 5.24 5.56
CA ALA A 125 14.72 4.64 6.46
C ALA A 125 14.07 5.70 7.38
N GLN A 126 14.88 6.54 8.00
CA GLN A 126 14.39 7.58 8.91
C GLN A 126 13.65 8.69 8.15
N ALA A 127 14.16 9.09 6.99
CA ALA A 127 13.51 10.10 6.14
C ALA A 127 12.13 9.62 5.65
N LEU A 128 12.03 8.34 5.26
CA LEU A 128 10.78 7.75 4.81
C LEU A 128 9.77 7.65 5.94
N LYS A 129 10.21 7.17 7.11
CA LYS A 129 9.38 7.14 8.32
C LYS A 129 8.83 8.53 8.64
N THR A 130 9.69 9.55 8.66
CA THR A 130 9.27 10.94 8.89
C THR A 130 8.26 11.42 7.84
N ALA A 131 8.47 11.10 6.56
CA ALA A 131 7.55 11.46 5.49
C ALA A 131 6.17 10.82 5.69
N VAL A 132 6.16 9.51 5.89
CA VAL A 132 4.98 8.68 6.12
C VAL A 132 4.18 9.15 7.33
N ASP A 133 4.84 9.35 8.47
CA ASP A 133 4.19 9.76 9.71
C ASP A 133 3.56 11.15 9.55
N THR A 134 4.30 12.10 8.97
CA THR A 134 3.84 13.48 8.78
C THR A 134 2.69 13.57 7.78
N ILE A 135 2.80 12.86 6.64
CA ILE A 135 1.75 12.82 5.62
C ILE A 135 0.51 12.10 6.15
N GLY A 136 0.69 10.97 6.83
CA GLY A 136 -0.39 10.19 7.42
C GLY A 136 -1.21 11.04 8.40
N ALA A 137 -0.52 11.75 9.30
CA ALA A 137 -1.17 12.67 10.24
C ALA A 137 -1.98 13.76 9.51
N PHE A 138 -1.43 14.35 8.44
CA PHE A 138 -2.15 15.35 7.64
C PHE A 138 -3.40 14.78 6.97
N LEU A 139 -3.33 13.56 6.42
CA LEU A 139 -4.45 12.93 5.70
C LEU A 139 -5.60 12.48 6.62
N LEU A 140 -5.39 12.40 7.94
CA LEU A 140 -6.47 12.20 8.90
C LEU A 140 -7.47 13.36 8.89
N GLU A 141 -6.98 14.58 8.68
CA GLU A 141 -7.80 15.81 8.72
C GLU A 141 -8.09 16.35 7.32
N HIS A 142 -7.23 16.07 6.35
CA HIS A 142 -7.34 16.58 4.99
C HIS A 142 -7.62 15.50 3.98
N ASP A 143 -8.39 15.88 2.96
CA ASP A 143 -8.66 15.05 1.81
C ASP A 143 -7.69 15.47 0.69
N MET A 144 -6.62 14.68 0.47
CA MET A 144 -5.65 14.88 -0.62
C MET A 144 -5.03 13.54 -1.05
N THR A 145 -4.72 13.36 -2.34
CA THR A 145 -3.91 12.22 -2.80
C THR A 145 -2.44 12.58 -2.74
N VAL A 146 -1.64 11.80 -2.00
CA VAL A 146 -0.21 12.09 -1.83
C VAL A 146 0.63 10.98 -2.43
N TYR A 147 1.61 11.33 -3.24
CA TYR A 147 2.57 10.39 -3.81
C TYR A 147 3.94 10.59 -3.15
N ILE A 148 4.61 9.51 -2.78
CA ILE A 148 6.06 9.52 -2.48
C ILE A 148 6.75 8.85 -3.68
N ALA A 149 7.42 9.65 -4.50
CA ALA A 149 8.17 9.22 -5.67
C ALA A 149 9.58 8.79 -5.26
N VAL A 150 9.88 7.51 -5.45
CA VAL A 150 11.21 6.93 -5.21
C VAL A 150 11.84 6.46 -6.53
N PHE A 151 13.14 6.71 -6.69
CA PHE A 151 13.86 6.46 -7.94
C PHE A 151 14.59 5.11 -7.97
N ASP A 152 15.15 4.67 -6.83
CA ASP A 152 15.95 3.44 -6.73
C ASP A 152 15.33 2.40 -5.77
N LYS A 153 15.69 1.11 -5.94
CA LYS A 153 15.29 0.01 -5.03
C LYS A 153 15.93 0.15 -3.64
N GLU A 154 17.12 0.76 -3.59
CA GLU A 154 17.91 0.98 -2.37
C GLU A 154 17.38 2.14 -1.51
N SER A 155 16.32 2.82 -1.94
CA SER A 155 15.71 3.96 -1.23
C SER A 155 14.72 3.51 -0.19
N PHE A 156 14.24 2.28 -0.35
CA PHE A 156 13.60 1.48 0.67
C PHE A 156 14.63 0.55 1.29
N GLN A 157 15.71 1.10 1.83
CA GLN A 157 16.36 0.39 2.94
C GLN A 157 15.41 0.52 4.12
N ILE A 158 14.46 -0.40 4.20
CA ILE A 158 13.93 -0.80 5.51
C ILE A 158 15.13 -0.94 6.42
N GLY A 159 15.08 -0.37 7.63
CA GLY A 159 16.21 -0.43 8.55
C GLY A 159 16.77 -1.85 8.56
N GLU A 160 18.07 -2.04 8.33
CA GLU A 160 18.65 -3.37 8.01
C GLU A 160 18.18 -4.48 8.95
N ARG A 161 17.94 -4.12 10.22
CA ARG A 161 17.33 -4.99 11.23
C ARG A 161 15.92 -5.45 10.86
N LEU A 162 15.00 -4.54 10.55
CA LEU A 162 13.63 -4.89 10.18
C LEU A 162 13.60 -5.71 8.87
N PHE A 163 14.47 -5.39 7.91
CA PHE A 163 14.57 -6.19 6.68
C PHE A 163 15.09 -7.60 6.99
N SER A 164 16.17 -7.72 7.78
CA SER A 164 16.73 -8.99 8.20
C SER A 164 15.74 -9.81 9.02
N ASP A 165 14.99 -9.17 9.91
CA ASP A 165 13.98 -9.83 10.76
C ASP A 165 12.83 -10.38 9.91
N ILE A 166 12.33 -9.59 8.95
CA ILE A 166 11.28 -10.04 8.02
C ILE A 166 11.83 -11.13 7.10
N ALA A 167 13.04 -10.99 6.56
CA ALA A 167 13.67 -12.00 5.72
C ALA A 167 13.84 -13.33 6.47
N GLN A 168 14.35 -13.28 7.70
CA GLN A 168 14.48 -14.46 8.56
C GLN A 168 13.11 -15.07 8.88
N TYR A 169 12.10 -14.25 9.13
CA TYR A 169 10.74 -14.73 9.36
C TYR A 169 10.15 -15.38 8.10
N ILE A 170 10.39 -14.80 6.91
CA ILE A 170 10.02 -15.42 5.63
C ILE A 170 10.73 -16.76 5.48
N ASP A 171 12.04 -16.84 5.66
CA ASP A 171 12.78 -18.11 5.50
C ASP A 171 12.31 -19.21 6.47
N GLN A 172 11.89 -18.85 7.68
CA GLN A 172 11.35 -19.81 8.67
C GLN A 172 9.94 -20.29 8.34
N ASN A 173 9.12 -19.42 7.75
CA ASN A 173 7.68 -19.67 7.54
C ASN A 173 7.33 -19.95 6.08
N TYR A 174 8.27 -19.77 5.14
CA TYR A 174 8.11 -20.03 3.71
C TYR A 174 8.71 -21.39 3.38
N VAL A 175 7.86 -22.38 3.12
CA VAL A 175 8.32 -23.72 2.72
C VAL A 175 8.78 -23.66 1.27
N ASP A 176 10.11 -23.60 1.10
CA ASP A 176 10.76 -23.60 -0.20
C ASP A 176 10.61 -24.99 -0.84
N THR A 177 9.60 -25.18 -1.69
CA THR A 177 9.42 -26.43 -2.45
C THR A 177 10.46 -26.61 -3.56
N HIS A 178 11.52 -25.79 -3.62
CA HIS A 178 12.56 -25.85 -4.65
C HIS A 178 14.00 -25.78 -4.12
N THR A 179 14.36 -26.68 -3.19
CA THR A 179 15.77 -27.03 -2.99
C THR A 179 16.02 -28.53 -3.18
N LYS A 180 16.89 -28.83 -4.16
CA LYS A 180 17.60 -30.12 -4.40
C LYS A 180 16.83 -31.25 -5.12
N ARG A 181 16.81 -31.18 -6.46
CA ARG A 181 16.89 -32.38 -7.34
C ARG A 181 17.97 -32.21 -8.42
N ARG A 182 19.24 -32.34 -8.01
CA ARG A 182 20.35 -32.95 -8.77
C ARG A 182 21.09 -33.79 -7.71
N PHE A 183 21.09 -35.12 -7.75
CA PHE A 183 21.84 -36.00 -8.65
C PHE A 183 21.17 -37.41 -8.81
N GLU A 184 21.26 -37.99 -10.02
CA GLU A 184 21.36 -39.43 -10.43
C GLU A 184 20.39 -40.47 -9.81
N ALA A 185 19.41 -41.13 -10.48
CA ALA A 185 19.34 -42.05 -11.66
C ALA A 185 18.65 -43.37 -11.18
N PRO A 186 18.18 -44.37 -11.99
CA PRO A 186 17.60 -44.43 -13.35
C PRO A 186 16.28 -45.30 -13.47
N ARG A 187 15.67 -45.28 -14.69
CA ARG A 187 14.84 -46.32 -15.38
C ARG A 187 13.40 -46.70 -14.93
N ALA A 188 12.46 -46.41 -15.85
CA ALA A 188 11.42 -47.26 -16.47
C ALA A 188 10.30 -47.92 -15.62
N ILE A 189 9.04 -47.74 -16.07
CA ILE A 189 7.95 -48.72 -16.35
C ILE A 189 6.72 -47.89 -16.79
N ARG A 190 6.46 -47.73 -18.09
CA ARG A 190 5.59 -48.54 -18.98
C ARG A 190 4.10 -48.44 -18.66
N SER A 191 3.38 -47.71 -19.51
CA SER A 191 1.93 -47.67 -19.63
C SER A 191 1.33 -49.05 -19.90
N LYS A 192 0.19 -49.36 -19.28
CA LYS A 192 -0.71 -50.41 -19.76
C LYS A 192 -2.16 -49.97 -19.60
N GLN A 193 -2.80 -49.86 -20.76
CA GLN A 193 -4.19 -49.59 -21.09
C GLN A 193 -5.07 -50.76 -20.60
N MET A 194 -6.25 -50.48 -20.03
CA MET A 194 -7.29 -51.48 -19.77
C MET A 194 -8.59 -51.03 -20.45
N LEU A 195 -9.09 -51.90 -21.32
CA LEU A 195 -10.35 -51.80 -22.07
C LEU A 195 -11.53 -52.18 -21.16
N CYS A 196 -12.66 -51.50 -21.30
CA CYS A 196 -13.94 -51.90 -20.71
C CYS A 196 -14.85 -52.46 -21.81
N GLU A 197 -15.53 -53.56 -21.53
CA GLU A 197 -16.57 -54.16 -22.38
C GLU A 197 -17.98 -53.76 -21.88
N ASP A 198 -18.90 -53.64 -22.83
CA ASP A 198 -20.28 -53.15 -22.73
C ASP A 198 -21.26 -54.18 -22.15
N GLU A 199 -22.11 -53.77 -21.21
CA GLU A 199 -23.42 -54.42 -20.91
C GLU A 199 -24.48 -53.33 -20.64
N PRO A 200 -25.72 -53.42 -21.20
CA PRO A 200 -26.71 -52.36 -21.12
C PRO A 200 -27.58 -52.44 -19.85
N PHE A 201 -27.62 -51.35 -19.07
CA PHE A 201 -28.46 -51.18 -17.88
C PHE A 201 -29.80 -50.47 -18.18
N PRO A 202 -30.92 -50.75 -17.47
CA PRO A 202 -32.24 -50.23 -17.81
C PRO A 202 -32.42 -48.77 -17.34
N ALA A 203 -32.71 -47.86 -18.27
CA ALA A 203 -32.74 -46.40 -18.05
C ALA A 203 -33.99 -45.85 -17.32
N ALA A 204 -35.06 -46.64 -17.17
CA ALA A 204 -36.37 -46.12 -16.74
C ALA A 204 -36.53 -45.94 -15.22
N GLU A 205 -35.92 -46.80 -14.40
CA GLU A 205 -36.00 -46.70 -12.93
C GLU A 205 -35.06 -45.62 -12.35
N MET A 206 -34.02 -45.25 -13.10
CA MET A 206 -33.02 -44.26 -12.67
C MET A 206 -33.57 -42.82 -12.72
N LEU A 207 -34.50 -42.52 -13.63
CA LEU A 207 -35.05 -41.16 -13.84
C LEU A 207 -35.92 -40.70 -12.66
N ALA A 208 -36.75 -41.58 -12.09
CA ALA A 208 -37.61 -41.23 -10.94
C ALA A 208 -36.80 -41.00 -9.65
N SER A 209 -35.70 -41.73 -9.46
CA SER A 209 -34.76 -41.49 -8.35
C SER A 209 -33.97 -40.18 -8.49
N TYR A 210 -33.72 -39.75 -9.73
CA TYR A 210 -32.98 -38.51 -10.01
C TYR A 210 -33.81 -37.26 -9.73
N GLU A 211 -35.09 -37.23 -10.11
CA GLU A 211 -35.97 -36.08 -9.86
C GLU A 211 -36.23 -35.85 -8.36
N THR A 212 -36.33 -36.94 -7.60
CA THR A 212 -36.56 -36.89 -6.14
C THR A 212 -35.30 -36.44 -5.40
N SER A 213 -34.12 -36.92 -5.83
CA SER A 213 -32.81 -36.50 -5.30
C SER A 213 -32.48 -35.04 -5.64
N ALA A 214 -32.80 -34.59 -6.86
CA ALA A 214 -32.59 -33.20 -7.28
C ALA A 214 -33.49 -32.21 -6.51
N LYS A 215 -34.75 -32.58 -6.24
CA LYS A 215 -35.65 -31.77 -5.39
C LYS A 215 -35.19 -31.74 -3.93
N ALA A 216 -34.74 -32.86 -3.37
CA ALA A 216 -34.19 -32.91 -2.02
C ALA A 216 -32.89 -32.08 -1.89
N ALA A 217 -32.02 -32.12 -2.91
CA ALA A 217 -30.81 -31.31 -2.99
C ALA A 217 -31.10 -29.80 -3.20
N ALA A 218 -32.20 -29.46 -3.88
CA ALA A 218 -32.64 -28.07 -4.02
C ALA A 218 -33.23 -27.52 -2.71
N LEU A 219 -34.01 -28.32 -1.99
CA LEU A 219 -34.50 -27.99 -0.63
C LEU A 219 -33.35 -27.81 0.36
N SER A 220 -32.30 -28.65 0.29
CA SER A 220 -31.12 -28.51 1.13
C SER A 220 -30.26 -27.29 0.76
N LEU A 221 -30.20 -26.91 -0.52
CA LEU A 221 -29.52 -25.69 -0.95
C LEU A 221 -30.25 -24.43 -0.47
N ASP A 222 -31.58 -24.38 -0.57
CA ASP A 222 -32.39 -23.26 -0.05
C ASP A 222 -32.32 -23.16 1.49
N GLU A 223 -32.24 -24.28 2.20
CA GLU A 223 -32.01 -24.30 3.65
C GLU A 223 -30.57 -23.87 4.02
N ALA A 224 -29.56 -24.27 3.24
CA ALA A 224 -28.18 -23.82 3.41
C ALA A 224 -28.04 -22.31 3.13
N LEU A 225 -28.76 -21.78 2.14
CA LEU A 225 -28.83 -20.35 1.83
C LEU A 225 -29.62 -19.54 2.86
N LYS A 226 -30.38 -20.16 3.77
CA LYS A 226 -31.02 -19.49 4.91
C LYS A 226 -30.11 -19.36 6.12
N GLN A 227 -29.01 -20.14 6.19
CA GLN A 227 -27.97 -20.04 7.22
C GLN A 227 -26.75 -19.26 6.72
N ILE A 228 -26.97 -18.17 5.98
CA ILE A 228 -25.87 -17.32 5.52
C ILE A 228 -25.29 -16.57 6.71
N ASP A 229 -24.06 -16.94 7.06
CA ASP A 229 -23.17 -16.23 7.97
C ASP A 229 -23.07 -14.73 7.65
N GLU A 230 -22.65 -13.92 8.62
CA GLU A 230 -22.38 -12.51 8.38
C GLU A 230 -21.41 -12.31 7.21
N SER A 231 -21.73 -11.37 6.32
CA SER A 231 -20.85 -10.97 5.22
C SER A 231 -19.64 -10.18 5.72
N PHE A 232 -18.61 -10.05 4.87
CA PHE A 232 -17.47 -9.14 5.12
C PHE A 232 -17.93 -7.72 5.46
N SER A 233 -18.86 -7.14 4.68
CA SER A 233 -19.34 -5.78 4.90
C SER A 233 -20.03 -5.63 6.26
N GLN A 234 -20.83 -6.62 6.69
CA GLN A 234 -21.46 -6.61 8.01
C GLN A 234 -20.43 -6.72 9.13
N MET A 235 -19.48 -7.66 9.03
CA MET A 235 -18.42 -7.82 10.02
C MET A 235 -17.57 -6.54 10.15
N LEU A 236 -17.21 -5.93 9.02
CA LEU A 236 -16.45 -4.68 8.98
C LEU A 236 -17.15 -3.57 9.76
N LEU A 237 -18.44 -3.33 9.47
CA LEU A 237 -19.20 -2.27 10.14
C LEU A 237 -19.38 -2.57 11.64
N ARG A 238 -19.68 -3.82 12.00
CA ARG A 238 -19.74 -4.25 13.40
C ARG A 238 -18.42 -4.00 14.13
N LYS A 239 -17.28 -4.34 13.50
CA LYS A 239 -15.94 -4.13 14.08
C LYS A 239 -15.56 -2.65 14.19
N ILE A 240 -16.01 -1.80 13.27
CA ILE A 240 -15.86 -0.34 13.36
C ILE A 240 -16.58 0.18 14.61
N ASP A 241 -17.83 -0.25 14.82
CA ASP A 241 -18.62 0.13 16.00
C ASP A 241 -18.01 -0.40 17.30
N GLU A 242 -17.56 -1.66 17.34
CA GLU A 242 -16.88 -2.28 18.50
C GLU A 242 -15.59 -1.54 18.89
N LYS A 243 -14.84 -1.04 17.90
CA LYS A 243 -13.60 -0.26 18.12
C LYS A 243 -13.88 1.19 18.49
N GLY A 244 -15.13 1.66 18.37
CA GLY A 244 -15.52 3.04 18.71
C GLY A 244 -14.91 4.11 17.79
N ILE A 245 -14.46 3.73 16.60
CA ILE A 245 -13.87 4.68 15.62
C ILE A 245 -14.92 5.09 14.59
N LYS A 246 -14.76 6.29 14.02
CA LYS A 246 -15.66 6.75 12.95
C LYS A 246 -15.38 6.02 11.64
N ASP A 247 -16.42 5.81 10.82
CA ASP A 247 -16.29 5.37 9.40
C ASP A 247 -15.15 6.11 8.67
N SER A 248 -15.12 7.45 8.82
CA SER A 248 -14.14 8.32 8.19
C SER A 248 -12.71 8.07 8.63
N GLU A 249 -12.54 7.73 9.90
CA GLU A 249 -11.24 7.41 10.46
C GLU A 249 -10.80 6.02 10.01
N CYS A 250 -11.70 5.03 10.02
CA CYS A 250 -11.42 3.67 9.61
C CYS A 250 -10.89 3.59 8.17
N TYR A 251 -11.60 4.15 7.19
CA TYR A 251 -11.12 4.08 5.80
C TYR A 251 -9.85 4.89 5.57
N LYS A 252 -9.61 5.97 6.34
CA LYS A 252 -8.36 6.74 6.27
C LYS A 252 -7.18 5.95 6.83
N LYS A 253 -7.35 5.30 8.00
CA LYS A 253 -6.34 4.37 8.56
C LYS A 253 -6.08 3.18 7.63
N ALA A 254 -7.10 2.69 6.93
CA ALA A 254 -6.96 1.64 5.92
C ALA A 254 -6.33 2.13 4.59
N ASN A 255 -5.99 3.41 4.48
CA ASN A 255 -5.51 4.05 3.26
C ASN A 255 -6.47 3.88 2.06
N ILE A 256 -7.78 3.81 2.31
CA ILE A 256 -8.81 3.55 1.29
C ILE A 256 -9.56 4.84 0.94
N ASP A 257 -9.93 4.97 -0.34
CA ASP A 257 -10.76 6.09 -0.79
C ASP A 257 -12.20 6.02 -0.25
N ARG A 258 -12.78 7.18 0.09
CA ARG A 258 -14.14 7.30 0.61
C ARG A 258 -15.18 6.70 -0.33
N LYS A 259 -15.01 6.79 -1.65
CA LYS A 259 -15.94 6.20 -2.63
C LYS A 259 -15.91 4.68 -2.57
N LEU A 260 -14.73 4.09 -2.41
CA LEU A 260 -14.59 2.64 -2.25
C LEU A 260 -15.24 2.17 -0.95
N PHE A 261 -14.97 2.85 0.17
CA PHE A 261 -15.63 2.55 1.43
C PHE A 261 -17.16 2.71 1.35
N SER A 262 -17.65 3.75 0.67
CA SER A 262 -19.08 3.95 0.47
C SER A 262 -19.74 2.79 -0.28
N LYS A 263 -19.06 2.19 -1.27
CA LYS A 263 -19.55 1.00 -1.98
C LYS A 263 -19.65 -0.20 -1.04
N ILE A 264 -18.59 -0.45 -0.26
CA ILE A 264 -18.56 -1.54 0.74
C ILE A 264 -19.70 -1.38 1.73
N ARG A 265 -19.91 -0.16 2.24
CA ARG A 265 -20.96 0.12 3.23
C ARG A 265 -22.37 -0.03 2.65
N SER A 266 -22.58 0.35 1.39
CA SER A 266 -23.91 0.29 0.76
C SER A 266 -24.28 -1.10 0.23
N ASP A 267 -23.30 -1.96 0.00
CA ASP A 267 -23.50 -3.29 -0.59
C ASP A 267 -23.07 -4.38 0.41
N ILE A 268 -24.08 -5.02 1.01
CA ILE A 268 -23.91 -6.14 1.94
C ILE A 268 -23.21 -7.35 1.31
N HIS A 269 -23.29 -7.49 -0.02
CA HIS A 269 -22.66 -8.59 -0.76
C HIS A 269 -21.38 -8.16 -1.48
N TYR A 270 -20.85 -6.98 -1.15
CA TYR A 270 -19.62 -6.46 -1.74
C TYR A 270 -18.48 -7.46 -1.52
N ARG A 271 -17.77 -7.78 -2.61
CA ARG A 271 -16.60 -8.66 -2.58
C ARG A 271 -15.33 -7.82 -2.63
N PRO A 272 -14.65 -7.59 -1.50
CA PRO A 272 -13.40 -6.84 -1.51
C PRO A 272 -12.27 -7.65 -2.17
N SER A 273 -11.19 -6.97 -2.54
CA SER A 273 -9.93 -7.66 -2.80
C SER A 273 -9.33 -8.16 -1.48
N LYS A 274 -8.44 -9.16 -1.54
CA LYS A 274 -7.70 -9.63 -0.35
C LYS A 274 -6.93 -8.48 0.33
N ALA A 275 -6.24 -7.65 -0.46
CA ALA A 275 -5.50 -6.50 0.05
C ALA A 275 -6.42 -5.46 0.72
N THR A 276 -7.63 -5.25 0.21
CA THR A 276 -8.65 -4.38 0.82
C THR A 276 -9.12 -4.93 2.16
N ALA A 277 -9.43 -6.23 2.25
CA ALA A 277 -9.85 -6.86 3.51
C ALA A 277 -8.74 -6.78 4.57
N ILE A 278 -7.49 -7.08 4.18
CA ILE A 278 -6.32 -6.94 5.08
C ILE A 278 -6.13 -5.48 5.51
N ALA A 279 -6.27 -4.51 4.61
CA ALA A 279 -6.13 -3.10 4.96
C ALA A 279 -7.12 -2.66 6.05
N PHE A 280 -8.37 -3.15 6.02
CA PHE A 280 -9.33 -2.91 7.10
C PHE A 280 -8.99 -3.66 8.39
N ALA A 281 -8.52 -4.90 8.31
CA ALA A 281 -8.06 -5.64 9.48
C ALA A 281 -6.90 -4.92 10.20
N ILE A 282 -5.95 -4.37 9.42
CA ILE A 282 -4.87 -3.53 9.92
C ILE A 282 -5.41 -2.22 10.52
N ALA A 283 -6.32 -1.52 9.84
CA ALA A 283 -6.90 -0.26 10.32
C ALA A 283 -7.65 -0.39 11.65
N LEU A 284 -8.30 -1.54 11.85
CA LEU A 284 -9.04 -1.92 13.05
C LEU A 284 -8.15 -2.56 14.12
N GLU A 285 -6.86 -2.77 13.84
CA GLU A 285 -5.90 -3.39 14.76
C GLU A 285 -6.43 -4.75 15.25
N LEU A 286 -6.86 -5.58 14.30
CA LEU A 286 -7.38 -6.92 14.58
C LEU A 286 -6.25 -7.89 14.88
N SER A 287 -6.49 -8.77 15.85
CA SER A 287 -5.59 -9.91 16.09
C SER A 287 -5.47 -10.82 14.86
N LEU A 288 -4.49 -11.71 14.87
CA LEU A 288 -4.28 -12.64 13.75
C LEU A 288 -5.52 -13.54 13.52
N ASP A 289 -6.20 -13.96 14.58
CA ASP A 289 -7.39 -14.81 14.49
C ASP A 289 -8.61 -14.03 13.97
N GLU A 290 -8.84 -12.82 14.46
CA GLU A 290 -9.87 -11.92 13.93
C GLU A 290 -9.62 -11.55 12.47
N THR A 291 -8.35 -11.38 12.09
CA THR A 291 -7.96 -11.12 10.70
C THR A 291 -8.28 -12.32 9.81
N ARG A 292 -7.98 -13.55 10.27
CA ARG A 292 -8.34 -14.79 9.56
C ARG A 292 -9.85 -14.92 9.40
N GLU A 293 -10.61 -14.64 10.46
CA GLU A 293 -12.08 -14.62 10.42
C GLU A 293 -12.60 -13.62 9.37
N MET A 294 -12.12 -12.37 9.40
CA MET A 294 -12.50 -11.35 8.44
C MET A 294 -12.16 -11.72 7.00
N LEU A 295 -11.00 -12.34 6.77
CA LEU A 295 -10.61 -12.83 5.45
C LEU A 295 -11.50 -13.97 4.99
N MET A 296 -11.87 -14.91 5.88
CA MET A 296 -12.80 -15.98 5.54
C MET A 296 -14.16 -15.42 5.09
N LYS A 297 -14.70 -14.40 5.77
CA LYS A 297 -15.95 -13.73 5.36
C LYS A 297 -15.82 -13.01 4.00
N ALA A 298 -14.61 -12.63 3.61
CA ALA A 298 -14.29 -12.06 2.29
C ALA A 298 -13.95 -13.11 1.22
N GLY A 299 -13.87 -14.41 1.58
CA GLY A 299 -13.51 -15.50 0.68
C GLY A 299 -12.00 -15.72 0.49
N PHE A 300 -11.18 -15.31 1.46
CA PHE A 300 -9.72 -15.44 1.44
C PHE A 300 -9.19 -16.15 2.69
N ALA A 301 -7.95 -16.63 2.61
CA ALA A 301 -7.18 -17.12 3.74
C ALA A 301 -5.73 -16.61 3.65
N LEU A 302 -5.03 -16.49 4.77
CA LEU A 302 -3.59 -16.25 4.78
C LEU A 302 -2.86 -17.56 4.46
N SER A 303 -1.91 -17.53 3.54
CA SER A 303 -1.16 -18.69 3.10
C SER A 303 0.34 -18.51 3.33
N HIS A 304 0.96 -19.48 4.02
CA HIS A 304 2.41 -19.57 4.16
C HIS A 304 3.16 -19.86 2.84
N SER A 305 2.45 -20.03 1.71
CA SER A 305 3.06 -20.08 0.37
C SER A 305 3.16 -18.70 -0.30
N SER A 306 2.63 -17.67 0.35
CA SER A 306 2.60 -16.30 -0.16
C SER A 306 3.51 -15.42 0.71
N ARG A 307 4.57 -14.86 0.11
CA ARG A 307 5.43 -13.89 0.82
C ARG A 307 4.63 -12.69 1.31
N PHE A 308 3.67 -12.22 0.51
CA PHE A 308 2.75 -11.17 0.91
C PHE A 308 2.02 -11.52 2.22
N ASP A 309 1.44 -12.73 2.32
CA ASP A 309 0.70 -13.12 3.54
C ASP A 309 1.61 -13.28 4.75
N ILE A 310 2.80 -13.85 4.57
CA ILE A 310 3.78 -14.00 5.66
C ILE A 310 4.22 -12.64 6.21
N ILE A 311 4.43 -11.65 5.34
CA ILE A 311 4.77 -10.29 5.77
C ILE A 311 3.60 -9.72 6.60
N ILE A 312 2.36 -9.87 6.14
CA ILE A 312 1.19 -9.41 6.92
C ILE A 312 1.11 -10.10 8.28
N GLU A 313 1.30 -11.42 8.35
CA GLU A 313 1.30 -12.17 9.61
C GLU A 313 2.39 -11.70 10.57
N TYR A 314 3.60 -11.42 10.06
CA TYR A 314 4.71 -10.88 10.85
C TYR A 314 4.31 -9.59 11.56
N PHE A 315 3.76 -8.61 10.81
CA PHE A 315 3.41 -7.31 11.36
C PHE A 315 2.28 -7.39 12.39
N ILE A 316 1.22 -8.17 12.11
CA ILE A 316 0.11 -8.40 13.06
C ILE A 316 0.63 -9.07 14.33
N THR A 317 1.49 -10.09 14.21
CA THR A 317 2.04 -10.82 15.36
C THR A 317 2.93 -9.92 16.23
N LYS A 318 3.61 -8.94 15.63
CA LYS A 318 4.40 -7.93 16.34
C LYS A 318 3.55 -6.77 16.89
N GLY A 319 2.25 -6.75 16.64
CA GLY A 319 1.35 -5.67 17.02
C GLY A 319 1.64 -4.36 16.28
N ASN A 320 2.29 -4.42 15.12
CA ASN A 320 2.56 -3.24 14.29
C ASN A 320 1.53 -3.15 13.17
N TYR A 321 0.56 -2.25 13.35
CA TYR A 321 -0.54 -2.01 12.41
C TYR A 321 -0.35 -0.74 11.58
N ASN A 322 0.87 -0.20 11.51
CA ASN A 322 1.15 0.94 10.65
C ASN A 322 1.14 0.49 9.17
N ILE A 323 0.04 0.78 8.47
CA ILE A 323 -0.14 0.37 7.06
C ILE A 323 0.98 0.83 6.14
N PHE A 324 1.65 1.94 6.47
CA PHE A 324 2.72 2.48 5.65
C PHE A 324 4.05 1.76 5.88
N GLU A 325 4.37 1.38 7.12
CA GLU A 325 5.52 0.50 7.42
C GLU A 325 5.31 -0.90 6.83
N ILE A 326 4.06 -1.39 6.85
CA ILE A 326 3.70 -2.64 6.17
C ILE A 326 3.90 -2.50 4.66
N ASN A 327 3.41 -1.42 4.05
CA ASN A 327 3.62 -1.15 2.64
C ASN A 327 5.09 -0.96 2.27
N GLU A 328 5.91 -0.46 3.20
CA GLU A 328 7.36 -0.40 3.05
C GLU A 328 7.97 -1.79 2.94
N ALA A 329 7.64 -2.69 3.86
CA ALA A 329 7.99 -4.11 3.78
C ALA A 329 7.53 -4.74 2.47
N LEU A 330 6.25 -4.62 2.14
CA LEU A 330 5.70 -5.21 0.92
C LEU A 330 6.42 -4.69 -0.32
N PHE A 331 6.69 -3.39 -0.41
CA PHE A 331 7.43 -2.80 -1.52
C PHE A 331 8.86 -3.37 -1.63
N ALA A 332 9.58 -3.48 -0.50
CA ALA A 332 10.95 -3.99 -0.48
C ALA A 332 11.06 -5.47 -0.91
N PHE A 333 10.02 -6.26 -0.65
CA PHE A 333 9.93 -7.67 -1.06
C PHE A 333 9.18 -7.87 -2.40
N ASP A 334 9.03 -6.81 -3.22
CA ASP A 334 8.36 -6.82 -4.53
C ASP A 334 6.92 -7.39 -4.46
N GLN A 335 6.20 -7.12 -3.37
CA GLN A 335 4.81 -7.54 -3.15
C GLN A 335 3.81 -6.40 -3.44
N SER A 336 2.53 -6.77 -3.58
CA SER A 336 1.44 -5.79 -3.76
C SER A 336 1.21 -4.99 -2.48
N LEU A 337 0.89 -3.69 -2.61
CA LEU A 337 0.64 -2.80 -1.48
C LEU A 337 -0.82 -2.90 -0.99
N LEU A 338 -1.02 -2.63 0.30
CA LEU A 338 -2.33 -2.45 0.95
C LEU A 338 -2.91 -1.07 0.70
N GLY A 339 -4.25 -1.00 0.67
CA GLY A 339 -5.00 0.26 0.63
C GLY A 339 -4.65 1.10 -0.61
N SER A 340 -4.80 0.53 -1.81
CA SER A 340 -4.56 1.23 -3.08
C SER A 340 -5.78 1.28 -3.98
#